data_AF-A0A1G6MLS6-F1
#
_entry.id   AF-A0A1G6MLS6-F1
#
_cell.length_a   1.000
_cell.length_b   1.000
_cell.length_c   1.000
_cell.angle_alpha   90.00
_cell.angle_beta   90.00
_cell.angle_gamma   90.00
#
_symmetry.space_group_name_H-M   'P 1'
#
loop_
_entity.id
_entity.type
_entity.pdbx_description
1 polymer ?
#
loop_
_entity_poly.entity_id
_entity_poly.type
_entity_poly.pdbx_seq_one_letter_code
_entity_poly.pdbx_strand_id
1 'polypeptide(L)'
;MDAAQLRALQAPLKQRYRDEPGSACATMSAEADFSAPGITATVQTWSGPVRAGLHPSTGGDGSDACSGDMLLQALLACAGVTMRSVATAMGVDVRSARLTARGEMDARGTLGVSRETPVGFGSITVDAELDTDADDATLTRLGELTERYCVVAQTLARPPHLTVRRAGGSGS
;
A
#
# COMPACT_ATOMS: atom_id res chain seq x y z
N MET A 1 -2.11 -15.29 -16.94
CA MET A 1 -2.87 -14.28 -17.70
C MET A 1 -1.88 -13.59 -18.63
N ASP A 2 -2.18 -13.52 -19.92
CA ASP A 2 -1.35 -12.82 -20.90
C ASP A 2 -1.90 -11.42 -21.24
N ALA A 3 -1.16 -10.70 -22.09
CA ALA A 3 -1.51 -9.34 -22.53
C ALA A 3 -2.87 -9.26 -23.26
N ALA A 4 -3.25 -10.29 -24.02
CA ALA A 4 -4.51 -10.30 -24.76
C ALA A 4 -5.70 -10.52 -23.81
N GLN A 5 -5.56 -11.46 -22.87
CA GLN A 5 -6.54 -11.74 -21.82
C GLN A 5 -6.76 -10.51 -20.92
N LEU A 6 -5.68 -9.86 -20.49
CA LEU A 6 -5.77 -8.64 -19.68
C LEU A 6 -6.48 -7.50 -20.43
N ARG A 7 -6.16 -7.30 -21.71
CA ARG A 7 -6.83 -6.31 -22.56
C ARG A 7 -8.32 -6.61 -22.71
N ALA A 8 -8.68 -7.87 -22.93
CA ALA A 8 -10.08 -8.29 -23.06
C ALA A 8 -10.89 -8.01 -21.78
N LEU A 9 -10.32 -8.28 -20.60
CA LEU A 9 -10.94 -7.98 -19.30
C LEU A 9 -11.13 -6.47 -19.08
N GLN A 10 -10.14 -5.66 -19.45
CA GLN A 10 -10.14 -4.22 -19.18
C GLN A 10 -10.91 -3.38 -20.22
N ALA A 11 -11.04 -3.86 -21.46
CA ALA A 11 -11.72 -3.13 -22.53
C ALA A 11 -13.15 -2.65 -22.16
N PRO A 12 -14.07 -3.51 -21.64
CA PRO A 12 -15.41 -3.07 -21.26
C PRO A 12 -15.39 -2.07 -20.10
N LEU A 13 -14.49 -2.24 -19.12
CA LEU A 13 -14.33 -1.28 -18.03
C LEU A 13 -13.86 0.08 -18.55
N LYS A 14 -12.85 0.09 -19.43
CA LYS A 14 -12.32 1.30 -20.07
C LYS A 14 -13.36 1.99 -20.96
N GLN A 15 -14.25 1.25 -21.60
CA GLN A 15 -15.37 1.83 -22.36
C GLN A 15 -16.38 2.46 -21.39
N ARG A 16 -16.84 1.71 -20.38
CA ARG A 16 -17.77 2.22 -19.38
C ARG A 16 -17.25 3.46 -18.67
N TYR A 17 -15.98 3.50 -18.29
CA TYR A 17 -15.39 4.67 -17.64
C TYR A 17 -15.22 5.88 -18.56
N ARG A 18 -15.18 5.68 -19.89
CA ARG A 18 -15.22 6.79 -20.86
C ARG A 18 -16.64 7.33 -21.03
N ASP A 19 -17.63 6.44 -21.08
CA ASP A 19 -19.04 6.82 -21.28
C ASP A 19 -19.68 7.36 -19.98
N GLU A 20 -19.31 6.77 -18.85
CA GLU A 20 -19.79 7.07 -17.50
C GLU A 20 -18.62 7.24 -16.51
N PRO A 21 -17.87 8.36 -16.53
CA PRO A 21 -16.68 8.53 -15.69
C PRO A 21 -16.92 8.33 -14.19
N GLY A 22 -18.10 8.71 -13.68
CA GLY A 22 -18.47 8.52 -12.27
C GLY A 22 -18.53 7.05 -11.84
N SER A 23 -18.71 6.11 -12.77
CA SER A 23 -18.71 4.66 -12.49
C SER A 23 -17.31 4.11 -12.18
N ALA A 24 -16.25 4.88 -12.42
CA ALA A 24 -14.87 4.53 -12.07
C ALA A 24 -14.53 4.84 -10.59
N CYS A 25 -15.37 5.61 -9.90
CA CYS A 25 -15.13 5.98 -8.51
C CYS A 25 -15.47 4.80 -7.58
N ALA A 26 -14.49 4.33 -6.82
CA ALA A 26 -14.65 3.27 -5.84
C ALA A 26 -14.44 3.81 -4.42
N THR A 27 -15.25 3.35 -3.48
CA THR A 27 -15.07 3.60 -2.04
C THR A 27 -14.44 2.38 -1.41
N MET A 28 -13.35 2.58 -0.66
CA MET A 28 -12.70 1.56 0.14
C MET A 28 -12.86 1.92 1.61
N SER A 29 -13.06 0.92 2.47
CA SER A 29 -13.18 1.09 3.91
C SER A 29 -12.41 0.01 4.67
N ALA A 30 -12.06 0.31 5.91
CA ALA A 30 -11.49 -0.61 6.88
C ALA A 30 -12.05 -0.27 8.26
N GLU A 31 -12.19 -1.28 9.12
CA GLU A 31 -12.73 -1.14 10.47
C GLU A 31 -11.79 -1.81 11.48
N ALA A 32 -11.73 -1.24 12.67
CA ALA A 32 -10.97 -1.77 13.78
C ALA A 32 -11.64 -1.44 15.10
N ASP A 33 -11.35 -2.25 16.11
CA ASP A 33 -11.85 -2.07 17.47
C ASP A 33 -10.75 -2.36 18.51
N PHE A 34 -11.11 -2.24 19.80
CA PHE A 34 -10.27 -2.62 20.94
C PHE A 34 -10.79 -3.90 21.59
N SER A 35 -11.12 -4.92 20.78
CA SER A 35 -11.63 -6.21 21.26
C SER A 35 -10.59 -7.03 22.03
N ALA A 36 -9.29 -6.79 21.80
CA ALA A 36 -8.19 -7.46 22.47
C ALA A 36 -7.65 -6.63 23.65
N PRO A 37 -7.12 -7.27 24.71
CA PRO A 37 -6.51 -6.56 25.84
C PRO A 37 -5.19 -5.88 25.44
N GLY A 38 -4.76 -4.92 26.26
CA GLY A 38 -3.50 -4.19 26.07
C GLY A 38 -3.63 -2.96 25.17
N ILE A 39 -2.50 -2.35 24.81
CA ILE A 39 -2.44 -1.22 23.86
C ILE A 39 -2.42 -1.81 22.45
N THR A 40 -3.58 -2.31 22.00
CA THR A 40 -3.74 -2.97 20.71
C THR A 40 -4.98 -2.46 19.98
N ALA A 41 -5.01 -2.64 18.66
CA ALA A 41 -6.20 -2.47 17.83
C ALA A 41 -6.38 -3.71 16.96
N THR A 42 -7.58 -4.28 16.93
CA THR A 42 -7.92 -5.43 16.08
C THR A 42 -8.51 -4.93 14.78
N VAL A 43 -7.77 -5.06 13.68
CA VAL A 43 -8.17 -4.63 12.34
C VAL A 43 -8.85 -5.78 11.60
N GLN A 44 -10.04 -5.54 11.04
CA GLN A 44 -10.71 -6.51 10.19
C GLN A 44 -10.07 -6.51 8.80
N THR A 45 -9.41 -7.61 8.42
CA THR A 45 -8.81 -7.78 7.10
C THR A 45 -9.51 -8.89 6.32
N TRP A 46 -9.30 -8.93 5.00
CA TRP A 46 -9.92 -9.94 4.12
C TRP A 46 -9.52 -11.38 4.48
N SER A 47 -8.34 -11.58 5.08
CA SER A 47 -7.82 -12.88 5.50
C SER A 47 -8.14 -13.22 6.96
N GLY A 48 -8.83 -12.32 7.67
CA GLY A 48 -9.18 -12.47 9.08
C GLY A 48 -8.73 -11.27 9.94
N PRO A 49 -9.13 -11.21 11.22
CA PRO A 49 -8.72 -10.15 12.13
C PRO A 49 -7.20 -10.16 12.38
N VAL A 50 -6.57 -8.99 12.33
CA VAL A 50 -5.14 -8.80 12.65
C VAL A 50 -5.03 -7.91 13.88
N ARG A 51 -4.36 -8.40 14.93
CA ARG A 51 -4.04 -7.60 16.12
C ARG A 51 -2.80 -6.77 15.84
N ALA A 52 -2.94 -5.44 15.88
CA ALA A 52 -1.85 -4.49 15.74
C ALA A 52 -1.50 -3.87 17.09
N GLY A 53 -0.21 -3.64 17.32
CA GLY A 53 0.33 -3.12 18.57
C GLY A 53 1.46 -2.13 18.36
N LEU A 54 2.13 -1.78 19.46
CA LEU A 54 3.28 -0.87 19.43
C LEU A 54 4.48 -1.56 18.75
N HIS A 55 5.27 -0.77 18.02
CA HIS A 55 6.57 -1.22 17.53
C HIS A 55 7.55 -1.38 18.72
N PRO A 56 8.57 -2.26 18.67
CA PRO A 56 9.54 -2.38 19.75
C PRO A 56 10.23 -1.07 20.13
N SER A 57 10.49 -0.19 19.16
CA SER A 57 11.06 1.14 19.42
C SER A 57 10.12 2.09 20.19
N THR A 58 8.85 1.73 20.35
CA THR A 58 7.84 2.51 21.09
C THR A 58 7.24 1.72 22.26
N GLY A 59 7.85 0.60 22.65
CA GLY A 59 7.48 -0.18 23.84
C GLY A 59 6.66 -1.45 23.57
N GLY A 60 6.52 -1.88 22.31
CA GLY A 60 5.98 -3.21 22.01
C GLY A 60 6.98 -4.33 22.28
N ASP A 61 6.49 -5.56 22.41
CA ASP A 61 7.31 -6.77 22.59
C ASP A 61 7.57 -7.53 21.27
N GLY A 62 7.01 -7.04 20.15
CA GLY A 62 7.12 -7.66 18.84
C GLY A 62 6.16 -8.83 18.58
N SER A 63 5.22 -9.10 19.50
CA SER A 63 4.22 -10.16 19.32
C SER A 63 3.04 -9.76 18.44
N ASP A 64 2.78 -8.46 18.30
CA ASP A 64 1.70 -7.89 17.51
C ASP A 64 2.18 -7.33 16.18
N ALA A 65 1.26 -7.22 15.21
CA ALA A 65 1.56 -6.56 13.94
C ALA A 65 1.89 -5.08 14.17
N CYS A 66 2.98 -4.60 13.56
CA CYS A 66 3.31 -3.18 13.54
C CYS A 66 2.54 -2.48 12.40
N SER A 67 1.82 -1.41 12.71
CA SER A 67 1.08 -0.64 11.69
C SER A 67 1.99 -0.02 10.61
N GLY A 68 3.24 0.30 10.97
CA GLY A 68 4.27 0.73 10.01
C GLY A 68 4.61 -0.38 9.02
N ASP A 69 4.81 -1.62 9.48
CA ASP A 69 5.07 -2.76 8.61
C ASP A 69 3.85 -3.08 7.74
N MET A 70 2.65 -3.00 8.31
CA MET A 70 1.39 -3.17 7.57
C MET A 70 1.25 -2.16 6.43
N LEU A 71 1.69 -0.90 6.63
CA LEU A 71 1.71 0.11 5.56
C LEU A 71 2.68 -0.29 4.44
N LEU A 72 3.89 -0.76 4.78
CA LEU A 72 4.88 -1.24 3.80
C LEU A 72 4.40 -2.51 3.07
N GLN A 73 3.70 -3.41 3.76
CA GLN A 73 3.06 -4.59 3.18
C GLN A 73 1.95 -4.19 2.20
N ALA A 74 1.12 -3.20 2.54
CA ALA A 74 0.10 -2.67 1.64
C ALA A 74 0.73 -2.00 0.40
N LEU A 75 1.84 -1.29 0.57
CA LEU A 75 2.64 -0.75 -0.54
C LEU A 75 3.17 -1.86 -1.44
N LEU A 76 3.78 -2.92 -0.88
CA LEU A 76 4.25 -4.06 -1.67
C LEU A 76 3.14 -4.78 -2.40
N ALA A 77 1.99 -4.98 -1.75
CA ALA A 77 0.84 -5.60 -2.38
C ALA A 77 0.39 -4.80 -3.60
N CYS A 78 0.23 -3.48 -3.46
CA CYS A 78 -0.19 -2.60 -4.55
C CYS A 78 0.87 -2.49 -5.65
N ALA A 79 2.13 -2.23 -5.30
CA ALA A 79 3.22 -2.11 -6.27
C ALA A 79 3.44 -3.43 -7.02
N GLY A 80 3.36 -4.57 -6.35
CA GLY A 80 3.54 -5.89 -6.96
C GLY A 80 2.46 -6.23 -7.99
N VAL A 81 1.18 -6.02 -7.66
CA VAL A 81 0.10 -6.26 -8.64
C VAL A 81 0.17 -5.26 -9.80
N THR A 82 0.51 -4.00 -9.54
CA THR A 82 0.70 -3.00 -10.59
C THR A 82 1.85 -3.37 -11.51
N MET A 83 3.01 -3.72 -10.96
CA MET A 83 4.19 -4.13 -11.73
C MET A 83 3.88 -5.33 -12.62
N ARG A 84 3.25 -6.36 -12.07
CA ARG A 84 2.84 -7.54 -12.83
C ARG A 84 1.87 -7.19 -13.96
N SER A 85 0.91 -6.29 -13.70
CA SER A 85 -0.05 -5.82 -14.71
C SER A 85 0.63 -5.01 -15.82
N VAL A 86 1.57 -4.12 -15.46
CA VAL A 86 2.32 -3.30 -16.41
C VAL A 86 3.23 -4.17 -17.26
N ALA A 87 4.00 -5.07 -16.66
CA ALA A 87 4.84 -6.04 -17.37
C ALA A 87 4.02 -6.86 -18.38
N THR A 88 2.86 -7.38 -17.94
CA THR A 88 1.93 -8.11 -18.81
C THR A 88 1.47 -7.25 -19.99
N ALA A 89 1.11 -5.99 -19.76
CA ALA A 89 0.68 -5.07 -20.83
C ALA A 89 1.81 -4.68 -21.80
N MET A 90 3.05 -4.61 -21.31
CA MET A 90 4.25 -4.35 -22.11
C MET A 90 4.75 -5.59 -22.88
N GLY A 91 4.21 -6.78 -22.59
CA GLY A 91 4.70 -8.04 -23.16
C GLY A 91 6.02 -8.51 -22.54
N VAL A 92 6.36 -8.02 -21.34
CA VAL A 92 7.54 -8.45 -20.59
C VAL A 92 7.22 -9.73 -19.85
N ASP A 93 7.92 -10.82 -20.19
CA ASP A 93 7.79 -12.10 -19.49
C ASP A 93 8.61 -12.07 -18.19
N VAL A 94 7.92 -12.09 -17.05
CA VAL A 94 8.53 -12.12 -15.71
C VAL A 94 8.27 -13.48 -15.09
N ARG A 95 9.28 -14.35 -15.13
CA ARG A 95 9.21 -15.73 -14.64
C ARG A 95 9.06 -15.77 -13.12
N SER A 96 9.86 -14.97 -12.41
CA SER A 96 9.76 -14.80 -10.96
C SER A 96 10.12 -13.38 -10.54
N ALA A 97 9.69 -12.99 -9.34
CA ALA A 97 9.97 -11.68 -8.76
C ALA A 97 10.09 -11.78 -7.24
N ARG A 98 11.04 -11.04 -6.66
CA ARG A 98 11.12 -10.77 -5.23
C ARG A 98 11.07 -9.27 -5.00
N LEU A 99 10.10 -8.84 -4.19
CA LEU A 99 9.89 -7.44 -3.87
C LEU A 99 10.17 -7.20 -2.39
N THR A 100 10.90 -6.14 -2.08
CA THR A 100 11.20 -5.72 -0.71
C THR A 100 10.88 -4.25 -0.54
N ALA A 101 10.18 -3.88 0.54
CA ALA A 101 9.98 -2.49 0.91
C ALA A 101 10.71 -2.20 2.22
N ARG A 102 11.35 -1.03 2.32
CA ARG A 102 11.98 -0.54 3.55
C ARG A 102 11.53 0.87 3.81
N GLY A 103 11.24 1.18 5.06
CA GLY A 103 10.91 2.52 5.52
C GLY A 103 11.69 2.84 6.79
N GLU A 104 12.15 4.08 6.90
CA GLU A 104 12.87 4.57 8.09
C GLU A 104 12.00 5.52 8.90
N MET A 105 12.00 5.40 10.22
CA MET A 105 11.28 6.30 11.12
C MET A 105 12.12 6.65 12.34
N ASP A 106 11.85 7.81 12.95
CA ASP A 106 12.47 8.23 14.21
C ASP A 106 11.45 8.23 15.34
N ALA A 107 11.60 7.29 16.27
CA ALA A 107 10.67 7.09 17.37
C ALA A 107 10.61 8.29 18.35
N ARG A 108 11.59 9.20 18.33
CA ARG A 108 11.56 10.41 19.19
C ARG A 108 10.35 11.29 18.89
N GLY A 109 9.93 11.36 17.63
CA GLY A 109 8.74 12.11 17.24
C GLY A 109 7.48 11.52 17.85
N THR A 110 7.24 10.21 17.64
CA THR A 110 6.00 9.56 18.13
C THR A 110 5.95 9.41 19.65
N LEU A 111 7.11 9.32 20.32
CA LEU A 111 7.19 9.28 21.79
C LEU A 111 7.17 10.69 22.41
N GLY A 112 7.11 11.75 21.60
CA GLY A 112 7.08 13.14 22.09
C GLY A 112 8.39 13.61 22.73
N VAL A 113 9.50 12.90 22.51
CA VAL A 113 10.84 13.25 23.01
C VAL A 113 11.39 14.49 22.29
N SER A 114 11.08 14.63 21.00
CA SER A 114 11.49 15.78 20.18
C SER A 114 10.30 16.32 19.40
N ARG A 115 10.05 17.63 19.51
CA ARG A 115 9.02 18.33 18.71
C ARG A 115 9.48 18.64 17.29
N GLU A 116 10.79 18.62 17.04
CA GLU A 116 11.38 18.90 15.73
C GLU A 116 11.46 17.65 14.85
N THR A 117 11.41 16.47 15.47
CA THR A 117 11.46 15.19 14.75
C THR A 117 10.09 14.89 14.11
N PRO A 118 10.00 14.75 12.79
CA PRO A 118 8.74 14.40 12.12
C PRO A 118 8.20 13.04 12.60
N VAL A 119 6.88 12.95 12.72
CA VAL A 119 6.18 11.68 12.95
C VAL A 119 5.83 11.06 11.60
N GLY A 120 6.25 9.82 11.37
CA GLY A 120 6.00 9.06 10.15
C GLY A 120 7.28 8.49 9.55
N PHE A 121 7.15 7.88 8.37
CA PHE A 121 8.31 7.44 7.59
C PHE A 121 9.01 8.63 6.93
N GLY A 122 10.35 8.61 6.93
CA GLY A 122 11.18 9.56 6.19
C GLY A 122 11.32 9.13 4.73
N SER A 123 12.22 8.19 4.47
CA SER A 123 12.39 7.56 3.16
C SER A 123 11.66 6.22 3.13
N ILE A 124 11.08 5.88 1.98
CA ILE A 124 10.57 4.54 1.68
C ILE A 124 11.17 4.11 0.34
N THR A 125 11.71 2.90 0.28
CA THR A 125 12.21 2.29 -0.96
C THR A 125 11.50 0.98 -1.24
N VAL A 126 11.28 0.69 -2.52
CA VAL A 126 10.79 -0.61 -3.00
C VAL A 126 11.81 -1.14 -4.00
N ASP A 127 12.43 -2.26 -3.66
CA ASP A 127 13.35 -2.98 -4.54
C ASP A 127 12.62 -4.15 -5.20
N ALA A 128 12.88 -4.34 -6.51
CA ALA A 128 12.33 -5.45 -7.28
C ALA A 128 13.46 -6.24 -7.96
N GLU A 129 13.65 -7.47 -7.52
CA GLU A 129 14.53 -8.45 -8.15
C GLU A 129 13.68 -9.29 -9.11
N LEU A 130 13.92 -9.21 -10.42
CA LEU A 130 13.11 -9.86 -11.46
C LEU A 130 13.93 -10.89 -12.26
N ASP A 131 13.33 -12.05 -12.51
CA ASP A 131 13.83 -13.03 -13.48
C ASP A 131 13.10 -12.84 -14.82
N THR A 132 13.81 -12.25 -15.79
CA THR A 132 13.29 -11.88 -17.12
C THR A 132 14.46 -11.66 -18.10
N ASP A 133 14.15 -11.70 -19.40
CA ASP A 133 15.13 -11.42 -20.48
C ASP A 133 15.02 -9.98 -21.02
N ALA A 134 14.21 -9.13 -20.36
CA ALA A 134 14.06 -7.72 -20.72
C ALA A 134 15.34 -6.93 -20.46
N ASP A 135 15.61 -5.94 -21.32
CA ASP A 135 16.75 -5.04 -21.16
C ASP A 135 16.54 -3.96 -20.07
N ASP A 136 17.62 -3.33 -19.64
CA ASP A 136 17.60 -2.31 -18.58
C ASP A 136 16.69 -1.13 -18.90
N ALA A 137 16.57 -0.75 -20.17
CA ALA A 137 15.68 0.32 -20.61
C ALA A 137 14.21 -0.06 -20.38
N THR A 138 13.84 -1.30 -20.72
CA THR A 138 12.51 -1.86 -20.49
C THR A 138 12.22 -1.99 -18.99
N LEU A 139 13.19 -2.44 -18.19
CA LEU A 139 13.05 -2.57 -16.74
C LEU A 139 12.92 -1.21 -16.04
N THR A 140 13.70 -0.21 -16.46
CA THR A 140 13.56 1.17 -15.99
C THR A 140 12.15 1.68 -16.28
N ARG A 141 11.67 1.46 -17.50
CA ARG A 141 10.32 1.86 -17.90
C ARG A 141 9.23 1.13 -17.10
N LEU A 142 9.41 -0.15 -16.83
CA LEU A 142 8.52 -0.93 -15.98
C LEU A 142 8.44 -0.35 -14.56
N GLY A 143 9.57 0.03 -13.98
CA GLY A 143 9.65 0.70 -12.68
C GLY A 143 8.88 2.02 -12.65
N GLU A 144 9.16 2.93 -13.61
CA GLU A 144 8.47 4.22 -13.72
C GLU A 144 6.95 4.08 -13.84
N LEU A 145 6.48 3.16 -14.68
CA LEU A 145 5.06 2.92 -14.88
C LEU A 145 4.43 2.25 -13.64
N THR A 146 5.17 1.39 -12.95
CA THR A 146 4.73 0.81 -11.68
C THR A 146 4.50 1.89 -10.65
N GLU A 147 5.47 2.78 -10.44
CA GLU A 147 5.35 3.89 -9.50
C GLU A 147 4.17 4.80 -9.87
N ARG A 148 4.05 5.16 -11.15
CA ARG A 148 3.01 6.04 -11.68
C ARG A 148 1.59 5.51 -11.46
N TYR A 149 1.39 4.20 -11.65
CA TYR A 149 0.07 3.57 -11.60
C TYR A 149 -0.25 2.90 -10.26
N CYS A 150 0.71 2.78 -9.35
CA CYS A 150 0.50 2.25 -8.01
C CYS A 150 -0.24 3.26 -7.15
N VAL A 151 -1.49 2.97 -6.80
CA VAL A 151 -2.34 3.86 -5.99
C VAL A 151 -1.68 4.17 -4.65
N VAL A 152 -1.16 3.16 -3.94
CA VAL A 152 -0.54 3.35 -2.62
C VAL A 152 0.74 4.19 -2.71
N ALA A 153 1.60 3.93 -3.70
CA ALA A 153 2.81 4.75 -3.91
C ALA A 153 2.45 6.22 -4.20
N GLN A 154 1.46 6.45 -5.07
CA GLN A 154 1.00 7.81 -5.37
C GLN A 154 0.32 8.50 -4.18
N THR A 155 -0.38 7.76 -3.31
CA THR A 155 -0.94 8.28 -2.05
C THR A 155 0.14 8.69 -1.06
N LEU A 156 1.24 7.94 -0.96
CA LEU A 156 2.37 8.28 -0.10
C LEU A 156 3.17 9.47 -0.66
N ALA A 157 3.40 9.50 -1.97
CA ALA A 157 4.11 10.59 -2.64
C ALA A 157 3.31 11.90 -2.68
N ARG A 158 1.97 11.80 -2.73
CA ARG A 158 1.05 12.94 -2.68
C ARG A 158 -0.02 12.69 -1.61
N PRO A 159 0.26 13.09 -0.36
CA PRO A 159 -0.62 12.82 0.77
C PRO A 159 -2.04 13.34 0.53
N PRO A 160 -3.08 12.52 0.74
CA PRO A 160 -4.46 12.97 0.66
C PRO A 160 -4.79 13.86 1.86
N HIS A 161 -5.89 14.61 1.76
CA HIS A 161 -6.44 15.29 2.93
C HIS A 161 -6.93 14.25 3.95
N LEU A 162 -6.28 14.22 5.12
CA LEU A 162 -6.57 13.29 6.20
C LEU A 162 -7.22 14.04 7.37
N THR A 163 -8.26 13.46 7.95
CA THR A 163 -8.95 14.03 9.11
C THR A 163 -9.21 12.94 10.12
N VAL A 164 -8.75 13.16 11.35
CA VAL A 164 -9.14 12.38 12.53
C VAL A 164 -10.20 13.18 13.28
N ARG A 165 -11.38 12.59 13.47
CA ARG A 165 -12.51 13.26 14.13
C ARG A 165 -13.22 12.31 15.08
N ARG A 166 -13.77 12.87 16.15
CA ARG A 166 -14.78 12.19 16.97
C ARG A 166 -16.07 12.07 16.16
N ALA A 167 -16.60 10.86 16.01
CA ALA A 167 -17.97 10.70 15.52
C ALA A 167 -18.94 11.33 16.55
N GLY A 168 -19.83 12.21 16.12
CA GLY A 168 -20.89 12.72 16.99
C GLY A 168 -21.71 11.54 17.50
N GLY A 169 -21.90 11.45 18.82
CA GLY A 169 -22.85 10.46 19.35
C GLY A 169 -24.22 10.76 18.76
N SER A 170 -24.92 9.74 18.27
CA SER A 170 -26.36 9.83 18.06
C SER A 170 -26.96 10.26 19.39
N GLY A 171 -27.33 11.53 19.50
CA GLY A 171 -27.90 12.10 20.73
C GLY A 171 -29.11 11.29 21.15
N SER A 172 -29.17 10.96 22.45
CA SER A 172 -30.36 10.46 23.12
C SER A 172 -31.49 11.49 23.07
#